data_AF-A0A6G1SXN8-F1
#
_entry.id   AF-A0A6G1SXN8-F1
#
_cell.length_a   1.000
_cell.length_b   1.000
_cell.length_c   1.000
_cell.angle_alpha   90.00
_cell.angle_beta   90.00
_cell.angle_gamma   90.00
#
_symmetry.space_group_name_H-M   'P 1'
#
loop_
_entity.id
_entity.type
_entity.pdbx_description
1 polymer ?
#
loop_
_entity_poly.entity_id
_entity_poly.type
_entity_poly.pdbx_seq_one_letter_code
_entity_poly.pdbx_strand_id
1 'polypeptide(L)'
;MPSRIEALLFVSDAPVSEPALGRALGATPARLARGLEALASALRDGERGLRVQRGPEGVQLVTAPEAAAYIEHFLGLEASRRLSTAALETLAIVAYRQPVTRGTIETIRGVGSDAAVATLRARGLITDGGRAEGPGRPTLWVTTQRFLQHFGLERPDDLPPLPEDIELPPEEAGAQLALEGGAVLAQAVPEPDAEGGGAGGAASEVTPEVEIAGDLAALSSAAESALRAAAEQGTLSIEVPDPGGSPHPSPPPQGGREAQESPDDLDSPDDEDDAGPTPREG
;
A
#
# COMPACT_ATOMS: atom_id res chain seq x y z
N MET A 1 28.16 14.36 -1.08
CA MET A 1 26.76 14.79 -0.88
C MET A 1 26.14 14.02 0.29
N PRO A 2 26.18 12.67 0.34
CA PRO A 2 25.62 11.90 1.45
C PRO A 2 26.12 12.35 2.82
N SER A 3 27.43 12.50 3.00
CA SER A 3 28.05 12.96 4.24
C SER A 3 27.60 14.35 4.73
N ARG A 4 27.21 15.26 3.82
CA ARG A 4 26.68 16.57 4.21
C ARG A 4 25.22 16.47 4.66
N ILE A 5 24.44 15.60 4.02
CA ILE A 5 23.07 15.30 4.42
C ILE A 5 23.08 14.62 5.79
N GLU A 6 23.93 13.61 5.97
CA GLU A 6 24.13 12.90 7.24
C GLU A 6 24.44 13.86 8.38
N ALA A 7 25.39 14.80 8.18
CA ALA A 7 25.73 15.80 9.18
C ALA A 7 24.54 16.71 9.55
N LEU A 8 23.73 17.13 8.57
CA LEU A 8 22.55 17.96 8.82
C LEU A 8 21.45 17.18 9.54
N LEU A 9 21.21 15.93 9.16
CA LEU A 9 20.22 15.09 9.83
C LEU A 9 20.65 14.72 11.25
N PHE A 10 21.94 14.48 11.47
CA PHE A 10 22.49 14.11 12.78
C PHE A 10 22.42 15.25 13.80
N VAL A 11 22.61 16.51 13.37
CA VAL A 11 22.52 17.67 14.27
C VAL A 11 21.08 18.11 14.52
N SER A 12 20.12 17.63 13.72
CA SER A 12 18.71 17.99 13.87
C SER A 12 18.06 17.14 14.96
N ASP A 13 17.28 17.79 15.82
CA ASP A 13 16.53 17.17 16.91
C ASP A 13 15.11 16.73 16.49
N ALA A 14 14.71 17.04 15.26
CA ALA A 14 13.42 16.73 14.68
C ALA A 14 13.53 16.45 13.17
N PRO A 15 12.51 15.84 12.54
CA PRO A 15 12.44 15.68 11.08
C PRO A 15 12.68 16.99 10.31
N VAL A 16 13.53 16.91 9.29
CA VAL A 16 13.89 18.04 8.43
C VAL A 16 13.23 17.90 7.09
N SER A 17 12.41 18.89 6.71
CA SER A 17 11.79 18.90 5.39
C SER A 17 12.83 18.92 4.25
N GLU A 18 12.57 18.19 3.17
CA GLU A 18 13.44 18.18 1.98
C GLU A 18 13.72 19.59 1.40
N PRO A 19 12.74 20.52 1.33
CA PRO A 19 13.01 21.89 0.92
C PRO A 19 14.02 22.62 1.81
N ALA A 20 14.01 22.38 3.12
CA ALA A 20 14.97 22.96 4.04
C ALA A 20 16.38 22.40 3.82
N LEU A 21 16.51 21.08 3.66
CA LEU A 21 17.78 20.43 3.30
C LEU A 21 18.32 20.96 1.96
N GLY A 22 17.46 21.10 0.95
CA GLY A 22 17.80 21.62 -0.37
C GLY A 22 18.37 23.04 -0.29
N ARG A 23 17.73 23.93 0.49
CA ARG A 23 18.23 25.29 0.73
C ARG A 23 19.57 25.31 1.45
N ALA A 24 19.71 24.54 2.53
CA ALA A 24 20.95 24.50 3.32
C ALA A 24 22.14 23.97 2.51
N LEU A 25 21.90 23.01 1.62
CA LEU A 25 22.94 22.38 0.79
C LEU A 25 23.15 23.07 -0.56
N GLY A 26 22.33 24.08 -0.91
CA GLY A 26 22.32 24.69 -2.24
C GLY A 26 22.06 23.67 -3.36
N ALA A 27 21.22 22.67 -3.10
CA ALA A 27 20.98 21.55 -3.99
C ALA A 27 19.60 21.63 -4.64
N THR A 28 19.53 21.26 -5.93
CA THR A 28 18.25 21.06 -6.61
C THR A 28 17.52 19.84 -6.04
N PRO A 29 16.18 19.76 -6.14
CA PRO A 29 15.40 18.61 -5.65
C PRO A 29 15.93 17.26 -6.17
N ALA A 30 16.23 17.17 -7.48
CA ALA A 30 16.78 15.96 -8.08
C ALA A 30 18.19 15.58 -7.56
N ARG A 31 18.99 16.56 -7.15
CA ARG A 31 20.32 16.30 -6.54
C ARG A 31 20.18 15.89 -5.08
N LEU A 32 19.24 16.48 -4.35
CA LEU A 32 18.94 16.11 -2.97
C LEU A 32 18.39 14.67 -2.91
N ALA A 33 17.39 14.34 -3.74
CA ALA A 33 16.80 13.00 -3.78
C ALA A 33 17.84 11.91 -4.03
N ARG A 34 18.74 12.09 -5.01
CA ARG A 34 19.86 11.15 -5.25
C ARG A 34 20.84 11.07 -4.08
N GLY A 35 21.06 12.19 -3.39
CA GLY A 35 21.93 12.24 -2.21
C GLY A 35 21.34 11.51 -1.00
N LEU A 36 20.03 11.67 -0.79
CA LEU A 36 19.26 10.95 0.23
C LEU A 36 19.26 9.45 -0.04
N GLU A 37 19.00 9.04 -1.28
CA GLU A 37 19.01 7.62 -1.65
C GLU A 37 20.38 6.98 -1.45
N ALA A 38 21.45 7.67 -1.87
CA ALA A 38 22.81 7.20 -1.65
C ALA A 38 23.17 7.11 -0.15
N LEU A 39 22.66 8.02 0.68
CA LEU A 39 22.85 7.94 2.14
C LEU A 39 22.07 6.76 2.73
N ALA A 40 20.80 6.61 2.35
CA ALA A 40 19.94 5.54 2.82
C ALA A 40 20.52 4.16 2.48
N SER A 41 20.96 3.93 1.23
CA SER A 41 21.64 2.71 0.83
C SER A 41 22.89 2.45 1.67
N ALA A 42 23.76 3.45 1.84
CA ALA A 42 24.99 3.31 2.63
C ALA A 42 24.75 3.06 4.13
N LEU A 43 23.58 3.44 4.66
CA LEU A 43 23.16 3.14 6.03
C LEU A 43 22.40 1.82 6.15
N ARG A 44 21.86 1.26 5.06
CA ARG A 44 21.34 -0.12 5.01
C ARG A 44 22.47 -1.14 4.92
N ASP A 45 23.53 -0.81 4.18
CA ASP A 45 24.67 -1.68 3.96
C ASP A 45 25.58 -1.79 5.21
N GLY A 46 25.95 -3.01 5.60
CA GLY A 46 27.06 -3.26 6.53
C GLY A 46 26.76 -3.11 8.03
N GLU A 47 25.62 -3.64 8.51
CA GLU A 47 25.28 -3.73 9.95
C GLU A 47 25.31 -2.37 10.68
N ARG A 48 24.97 -1.29 10.00
CA ARG A 48 24.93 0.06 10.60
C ARG A 48 23.75 0.17 11.56
N GLY A 49 23.96 0.82 12.69
CA GLY A 49 22.92 1.03 13.72
C GLY A 49 21.98 2.23 13.48
N LEU A 50 22.07 2.89 12.32
CA LEU A 50 21.22 4.04 11.95
C LEU A 50 20.51 3.79 10.62
N ARG A 51 19.36 4.44 10.43
CA ARG A 51 18.59 4.44 9.17
C ARG A 51 18.14 5.86 8.84
N VAL A 52 17.97 6.13 7.54
CA VAL A 52 17.24 7.33 7.08
C VAL A 52 15.75 6.99 7.11
N GLN A 53 14.97 7.78 7.82
CA GLN A 53 13.52 7.70 7.80
C GLN A 53 12.94 8.89 7.05
N ARG A 54 12.01 8.64 6.13
CA ARG A 54 11.18 9.68 5.50
C ARG A 54 9.73 9.53 5.98
N GLY A 55 9.06 10.66 6.12
CA GLY A 55 7.63 10.73 6.41
C GLY A 55 7.07 12.13 6.13
N PRO A 56 5.78 12.37 6.44
CA PRO A 56 5.11 13.65 6.18
C PRO A 56 5.81 14.86 6.82
N GLU A 57 6.43 14.65 7.99
CA GLU A 57 7.13 15.69 8.74
C GLU A 57 8.51 16.02 8.16
N GLY A 58 9.06 15.14 7.33
CA GLY A 58 10.36 15.31 6.68
C GLY A 58 11.24 14.08 6.78
N VAL A 59 12.55 14.31 6.77
CA VAL A 59 13.59 13.30 6.79
C VAL A 59 14.36 13.40 8.10
N GLN A 60 14.66 12.26 8.73
CA GLN A 60 15.48 12.19 9.93
C GLN A 60 16.39 10.96 9.93
N LEU A 61 17.42 10.98 10.78
CA LEU A 61 18.14 9.77 11.17
C LEU A 61 17.46 9.15 12.37
N VAL A 62 17.21 7.85 12.30
CA VAL A 62 16.68 7.05 13.40
C VAL A 62 17.63 5.89 13.69
N THR A 63 17.45 5.25 14.84
CA THR A 63 18.12 3.98 15.13
C THR A 63 17.60 2.88 14.21
N ALA A 64 18.48 1.99 13.79
CA ALA A 64 18.10 0.84 12.99
C ALA A 64 17.20 -0.11 13.80
N PRO A 65 16.14 -0.71 13.21
CA PRO A 65 15.24 -1.63 13.91
C PRO A 65 15.96 -2.79 14.59
N GLU A 66 17.06 -3.26 13.99
CA GLU A 66 17.90 -4.35 14.51
C GLU A 66 18.56 -3.99 15.85
N ALA A 67 18.67 -2.70 16.18
CA ALA A 67 19.22 -2.21 17.44
C ALA A 67 18.16 -2.12 18.56
N ALA A 68 16.86 -2.32 18.27
CA ALA A 68 15.77 -2.07 19.21
C ALA A 68 15.96 -2.79 20.56
N ALA A 69 16.25 -4.09 20.55
CA ALA A 69 16.43 -4.87 21.78
C ALA A 69 17.58 -4.35 22.67
N TYR A 70 18.65 -3.84 22.05
CA TYR A 70 19.78 -3.25 22.78
C TYR A 70 19.41 -1.88 23.36
N ILE A 71 18.62 -1.09 22.62
CA ILE A 71 18.13 0.22 23.06
C ILE A 71 17.13 0.06 24.21
N GLU A 72 16.17 -0.86 24.10
CA GLU A 72 15.23 -1.20 25.17
C GLU A 72 15.98 -1.57 26.45
N HIS A 73 16.97 -2.45 26.34
CA HIS A 73 17.79 -2.86 27.47
C HIS A 73 18.59 -1.68 28.06
N PHE A 74 19.19 -0.84 27.21
CA PHE A 74 19.96 0.33 27.62
C PHE A 74 19.09 1.38 28.34
N LEU A 75 17.85 1.57 27.88
CA LEU A 75 16.89 2.52 28.45
C LEU A 75 16.08 1.94 29.62
N GLY A 76 16.18 0.64 29.89
CA GLY A 76 15.41 -0.04 30.94
C GLY A 76 13.91 -0.12 30.64
N LEU A 77 13.53 -0.13 29.37
CA LEU A 77 12.14 -0.27 28.95
C LEU A 77 11.66 -1.71 29.19
N GLU A 78 10.39 -1.87 29.56
CA GLU A 78 9.80 -3.21 29.60
C GLU A 78 9.81 -3.79 28.18
N ALA A 79 10.28 -5.04 28.04
CA ALA A 79 10.33 -5.72 26.76
C ALA A 79 8.95 -5.66 26.08
N SER A 80 8.91 -5.09 24.88
CA SER A 80 7.65 -4.97 24.16
C SER A 80 7.03 -6.34 23.91
N ARG A 81 5.71 -6.43 24.04
CA ARG A 81 5.01 -7.67 23.71
C ARG A 81 5.01 -7.85 22.20
N ARG A 82 5.92 -8.71 21.73
CA ARG A 82 6.00 -9.23 20.35
C ARG A 82 4.59 -9.53 19.83
N LEU A 83 4.37 -9.23 18.55
CA LEU A 83 3.14 -9.65 17.88
C LEU A 83 3.02 -11.17 17.98
N SER A 84 1.82 -11.66 18.31
CA SER A 84 1.51 -13.09 18.17
C SER A 84 1.67 -13.52 16.71
N THR A 85 1.91 -14.80 16.45
CA THR A 85 2.00 -15.36 15.10
C THR A 85 0.80 -14.94 14.23
N ALA A 86 -0.43 -15.05 14.75
CA ALA A 86 -1.63 -14.64 14.05
C ALA A 86 -1.67 -13.15 13.67
N ALA A 87 -1.16 -12.29 14.55
CA ALA A 87 -1.09 -10.84 14.28
C ALA A 87 0.02 -10.50 13.28
N LEU A 88 1.15 -11.22 13.33
CA LEU A 88 2.24 -11.06 12.38
C LEU A 88 1.84 -11.53 10.98
N GLU A 89 1.20 -12.69 10.86
CA GLU A 89 0.61 -13.18 9.59
C GLU A 89 -0.38 -12.19 9.01
N THR A 90 -1.29 -11.68 9.84
CA THR A 90 -2.30 -10.71 9.41
C THR A 90 -1.64 -9.41 8.92
N LEU A 91 -0.63 -8.92 9.66
CA LEU A 91 0.12 -7.74 9.27
C LEU A 91 0.87 -7.96 7.96
N ALA A 92 1.48 -9.14 7.78
CA ALA A 92 2.19 -9.52 6.58
C ALA A 92 1.26 -9.53 5.35
N ILE A 93 0.06 -10.11 5.48
CA ILE A 93 -0.95 -10.06 4.41
C ILE A 93 -1.29 -8.62 4.06
N VAL A 94 -1.57 -7.77 5.05
CA VAL A 94 -1.89 -6.35 4.79
C VAL A 94 -0.71 -5.63 4.12
N ALA A 95 0.52 -5.83 4.59
CA ALA A 95 1.70 -5.17 4.04
C ALA A 95 1.93 -5.51 2.55
N TYR A 96 1.76 -6.78 2.19
CA TYR A 96 1.99 -7.25 0.82
C TYR A 96 0.77 -7.14 -0.10
N ARG A 97 -0.44 -6.86 0.43
CA ARG A 97 -1.71 -6.84 -0.34
C ARG A 97 -2.55 -5.60 -0.17
N GLN A 98 -2.08 -4.62 0.58
CA GLN A 98 -2.78 -3.37 0.69
C GLN A 98 -3.08 -2.80 -0.70
N PRO A 99 -4.28 -2.26 -0.94
CA PRO A 99 -5.43 -2.22 -0.03
C PRO A 99 -6.18 -3.58 0.04
N VAL A 100 -6.50 -4.07 1.25
CA VAL A 100 -7.14 -5.39 1.44
C VAL A 100 -8.27 -5.41 2.47
N THR A 101 -9.37 -6.12 2.21
CA THR A 101 -10.47 -6.30 3.16
C THR A 101 -10.18 -7.37 4.21
N ARG A 102 -10.88 -7.28 5.35
CA ARG A 102 -10.85 -8.32 6.37
C ARG A 102 -11.27 -9.70 5.84
N GLY A 103 -12.25 -9.75 4.92
CA GLY A 103 -12.71 -11.01 4.33
C GLY A 103 -11.60 -11.70 3.54
N THR A 104 -10.85 -10.96 2.75
CA THR A 104 -9.69 -11.50 2.01
C THR A 104 -8.57 -11.93 2.94
N ILE A 105 -8.30 -11.19 4.02
CA ILE A 105 -7.35 -11.63 5.06
C ILE A 105 -7.76 -12.99 5.64
N GLU A 106 -9.04 -13.16 5.99
CA GLU A 106 -9.57 -14.42 6.55
C GLU A 106 -9.48 -15.57 5.54
N THR A 107 -9.79 -15.32 4.27
CA THR A 107 -9.66 -16.32 3.20
C THR A 107 -8.20 -16.78 3.03
N ILE A 108 -7.24 -15.86 3.11
CA ILE A 108 -5.81 -16.20 3.01
C ILE A 108 -5.35 -16.96 4.27
N ARG A 109 -5.76 -16.53 5.46
CA ARG A 109 -5.35 -17.18 6.71
C ARG A 109 -6.07 -18.50 7.00
N GLY A 110 -7.22 -18.74 6.38
CA GLY A 110 -8.12 -19.87 6.67
C GLY A 110 -8.79 -19.81 8.04
N VAL A 111 -8.61 -18.73 8.80
CA VAL A 111 -9.15 -18.53 10.16
C VAL A 111 -9.53 -17.07 10.40
N GLY A 112 -10.42 -16.85 11.38
CA GLY A 112 -10.87 -15.51 11.77
C GLY A 112 -9.72 -14.56 12.12
N SER A 113 -9.86 -13.29 11.70
CA SER A 113 -8.80 -12.27 11.82
C SER A 113 -9.20 -11.04 12.62
N ASP A 114 -10.39 -11.02 13.24
CA ASP A 114 -10.92 -9.84 13.96
C ASP A 114 -9.99 -9.35 15.08
N ALA A 115 -9.54 -10.26 15.96
CA ALA A 115 -8.66 -9.90 17.07
C ALA A 115 -7.29 -9.40 16.60
N ALA A 116 -6.76 -9.98 15.51
CA ALA A 116 -5.50 -9.57 14.92
C ALA A 116 -5.61 -8.17 14.30
N VAL A 117 -6.63 -7.93 13.48
CA VAL A 117 -6.91 -6.62 12.87
C VAL A 117 -7.12 -5.55 13.94
N ALA A 118 -7.94 -5.83 14.97
CA ALA A 118 -8.17 -4.91 16.09
C ALA A 118 -6.86 -4.57 16.82
N THR A 119 -6.02 -5.57 17.08
CA THR A 119 -4.71 -5.38 17.73
C THR A 119 -3.78 -4.52 16.88
N LEU A 120 -3.70 -4.79 15.56
CA LEU A 120 -2.82 -4.05 14.65
C LEU A 120 -3.28 -2.59 14.48
N ARG A 121 -4.59 -2.35 14.41
CA ARG A 121 -5.16 -1.00 14.38
C ARG A 121 -4.90 -0.25 15.68
N ALA A 122 -5.13 -0.88 16.83
CA ALA A 122 -4.87 -0.26 18.14
C ALA A 122 -3.39 0.08 18.34
N ARG A 123 -2.48 -0.70 17.74
CA ARG A 123 -1.03 -0.44 17.71
C ARG A 123 -0.61 0.53 16.60
N GLY A 124 -1.55 1.04 15.81
CA GLY A 124 -1.30 1.98 14.72
C GLY A 124 -0.46 1.42 13.57
N LEU A 125 -0.35 0.10 13.41
CA LEU A 125 0.40 -0.53 12.32
C LEU A 125 -0.40 -0.61 11.02
N ILE A 126 -1.73 -0.63 11.13
CA ILE A 126 -2.67 -0.59 10.00
C ILE A 126 -3.77 0.45 10.25
N THR A 127 -4.41 0.90 9.18
CA THR A 127 -5.53 1.86 9.23
C THR A 127 -6.51 1.65 8.07
N ASP A 128 -7.66 2.33 8.14
CA ASP A 128 -8.68 2.34 7.08
C ASP A 128 -8.15 3.05 5.84
N GLY A 129 -8.14 2.35 4.70
CA GLY A 129 -7.74 2.84 3.38
C GLY A 129 -8.92 3.13 2.45
N GLY A 130 -10.13 3.21 3.00
CA GLY A 130 -11.39 3.40 2.27
C GLY A 130 -12.33 2.21 2.37
N ARG A 131 -13.29 2.15 1.46
CA ARG A 131 -14.25 1.04 1.38
C ARG A 131 -14.21 0.42 -0.01
N ALA A 132 -14.18 -0.91 -0.05
CA ALA A 132 -14.27 -1.64 -1.30
C ALA A 132 -15.64 -1.43 -1.97
N GLU A 133 -15.66 -1.53 -3.30
CA GLU A 133 -16.89 -1.58 -4.07
C GLU A 133 -17.53 -2.97 -3.93
N GLY A 134 -18.83 -3.02 -3.57
CA GLY A 134 -19.56 -4.28 -3.46
C GLY A 134 -20.53 -4.35 -2.27
N PRO A 135 -21.21 -5.50 -2.11
CA PRO A 135 -22.20 -5.71 -1.05
C PRO A 135 -21.58 -5.52 0.34
N GLY A 136 -22.22 -4.70 1.19
CA GLY A 136 -21.75 -4.44 2.55
C GLY A 136 -20.60 -3.43 2.66
N ARG A 137 -20.00 -3.00 1.54
CA ARG A 137 -18.92 -1.99 1.46
C ARG A 137 -17.85 -2.17 2.56
N PRO A 138 -17.15 -3.32 2.57
CA PRO A 138 -16.20 -3.64 3.62
C PRO A 138 -15.04 -2.63 3.64
N THR A 139 -14.51 -2.36 4.83
CA THR A 139 -13.32 -1.52 5.04
C THR A 139 -12.10 -2.17 4.40
N LEU A 140 -11.33 -1.35 3.67
CA LEU A 140 -10.01 -1.68 3.16
C LEU A 140 -8.96 -1.32 4.22
N TRP A 141 -7.96 -2.17 4.39
CA TRP A 141 -6.86 -1.97 5.32
C TRP A 141 -5.57 -1.69 4.56
N VAL A 142 -4.81 -0.72 5.07
CA VAL A 142 -3.49 -0.32 4.57
C VAL A 142 -2.52 -0.18 5.75
N THR A 143 -1.22 -0.29 5.48
CA THR A 143 -0.15 -0.01 6.44
C THR A 143 0.01 1.49 6.68
N THR A 144 0.59 1.84 7.82
CA THR A 144 0.77 3.23 8.25
C THR A 144 2.23 3.69 8.12
N GLN A 145 2.46 4.99 8.33
CA GLN A 145 3.82 5.51 8.52
C GLN A 145 4.54 4.85 9.71
N ARG A 146 3.80 4.53 10.78
CA ARG A 146 4.33 3.84 11.96
C ARG A 146 4.84 2.46 11.58
N PHE A 147 4.12 1.72 10.73
CA PHE A 147 4.62 0.45 10.18
C PHE A 147 5.96 0.65 9.43
N LEU A 148 6.06 1.64 8.56
CA LEU A 148 7.31 1.88 7.81
C LEU A 148 8.48 2.20 8.75
N GLN A 149 8.27 3.09 9.72
CA GLN A 149 9.26 3.43 10.75
C GLN A 149 9.70 2.18 11.53
N HIS A 150 8.72 1.36 11.88
CA HIS A 150 8.92 0.15 12.64
C HIS A 150 9.84 -0.86 11.97
N PHE A 151 9.62 -1.07 10.67
CA PHE A 151 10.40 -2.01 9.87
C PHE A 151 11.61 -1.35 9.18
N GLY A 152 11.88 -0.07 9.46
CA GLY A 152 12.99 0.68 8.87
C GLY A 152 12.86 0.88 7.36
N LEU A 153 11.62 0.95 6.86
CA LEU A 153 11.26 1.15 5.46
C LEU A 153 10.97 2.63 5.19
N GLU A 154 11.27 3.09 3.99
CA GLU A 154 10.92 4.44 3.55
C GLU A 154 9.58 4.44 2.80
N ARG A 155 9.28 3.33 2.11
CA ARG A 155 8.09 3.14 1.29
C ARG A 155 7.56 1.70 1.45
N PRO A 156 6.26 1.47 1.23
CA PRO A 156 5.73 0.11 1.20
C PRO A 156 6.37 -0.77 0.11
N ASP A 157 6.80 -0.15 -0.99
CA ASP A 157 7.48 -0.83 -2.10
C ASP A 157 8.88 -1.34 -1.73
N ASP A 158 9.43 -0.93 -0.59
CA ASP A 158 10.75 -1.36 -0.10
C ASP A 158 10.69 -2.74 0.60
N LEU A 159 9.49 -3.36 0.66
CA LEU A 159 9.32 -4.69 1.22
C LEU A 159 10.11 -5.74 0.42
N PRO A 160 10.72 -6.74 1.10
CA PRO A 160 11.42 -7.82 0.40
C PRO A 160 10.47 -8.55 -0.55
N PRO A 161 10.89 -8.88 -1.79
CA PRO A 161 10.03 -9.58 -2.73
C PRO A 161 9.64 -10.95 -2.18
N LEU A 162 8.37 -11.33 -2.41
CA LEU A 162 7.93 -12.70 -2.14
C LEU A 162 8.45 -13.65 -3.24
N PRO A 163 8.67 -14.94 -2.91
CA PRO A 163 8.94 -15.98 -3.90
C PRO A 163 7.94 -15.99 -5.07
N GLU A 164 8.43 -16.22 -6.29
CA GLU A 164 7.63 -16.18 -7.54
C GLU A 164 6.49 -17.23 -7.57
N ASP A 165 6.58 -18.30 -6.76
CA ASP A 165 5.58 -19.35 -6.64
C ASP A 165 4.37 -18.96 -5.78
N ILE A 166 4.38 -17.76 -5.19
CA ILE A 166 3.30 -17.26 -4.33
C ILE A 166 2.41 -16.30 -5.12
N GLU A 167 1.27 -16.82 -5.58
CA GLU A 167 0.27 -16.00 -6.27
C GLU A 167 -0.54 -15.16 -5.30
N LEU A 168 -0.69 -13.89 -5.67
CA LEU A 168 -1.48 -12.94 -4.93
C LEU A 168 -2.93 -12.96 -5.44
N PRO A 169 -3.97 -13.23 -4.61
CA PRO A 169 -5.34 -12.98 -5.00
C PRO A 169 -5.53 -11.58 -5.59
N PRO A 170 -6.43 -11.43 -6.57
CA PRO A 170 -6.60 -10.21 -7.34
C PRO A 170 -6.83 -9.00 -6.44
N GLU A 171 -6.27 -7.86 -6.82
CA GLU A 171 -6.44 -6.61 -6.07
C GLU A 171 -7.92 -6.24 -5.95
N GLU A 172 -8.32 -5.81 -4.76
CA GLU A 172 -9.69 -5.38 -4.52
C GLU A 172 -9.85 -3.92 -5.00
N ALA A 173 -10.72 -3.73 -6.00
CA ALA A 173 -11.05 -2.41 -6.50
C ALA A 173 -11.82 -1.59 -5.44
N GLY A 174 -11.39 -0.34 -5.22
CA GLY A 174 -12.12 0.61 -4.37
C GLY A 174 -11.27 1.64 -3.63
N ALA A 175 -9.94 1.48 -3.57
CA ALA A 175 -9.06 2.48 -2.96
C ALA A 175 -8.69 3.63 -3.90
N GLN A 176 -8.77 3.46 -5.22
CA GLN A 176 -8.32 4.48 -6.19
C GLN A 176 -8.94 5.87 -5.95
N LEU A 177 -10.22 5.94 -5.52
CA LEU A 177 -10.92 7.22 -5.31
C LEU A 177 -10.38 8.06 -4.15
N ALA A 178 -9.60 7.49 -3.23
CA ALA A 178 -8.91 8.24 -2.16
C ALA A 178 -7.43 8.53 -2.49
N LEU A 179 -6.86 7.81 -3.46
CA LEU A 179 -5.43 7.85 -3.80
C LEU A 179 -5.06 8.91 -4.85
N GLU A 180 -6.04 9.54 -5.51
CA GLU A 180 -5.79 10.62 -6.49
C GLU A 180 -5.18 11.90 -5.87
N GLY A 181 -5.06 11.96 -4.54
CA GLY A 181 -4.45 13.05 -3.80
C GLY A 181 -3.18 12.66 -3.03
N GLY A 182 -2.19 12.04 -3.70
CA GLY A 182 -0.81 11.94 -3.21
C GLY A 182 -0.59 11.17 -1.90
N ALA A 183 -0.08 9.95 -2.00
CA ALA A 183 0.61 9.20 -0.93
C ALA A 183 0.06 9.41 0.49
N VAL A 184 -1.18 8.97 0.73
CA VAL A 184 -1.73 9.00 2.08
C VAL A 184 -1.15 7.81 2.86
N LEU A 185 0.04 7.98 3.42
CA LEU A 185 0.44 7.26 4.62
C LEU A 185 -0.45 7.79 5.74
N ALA A 186 -1.63 7.20 5.88
CA ALA A 186 -2.61 7.65 6.86
C ALA A 186 -1.98 7.59 8.26
N GLN A 187 -1.96 8.74 8.93
CA GLN A 187 -1.49 8.87 10.30
C GLN A 187 -2.48 8.15 11.19
N ALA A 188 -2.04 7.09 11.87
CA ALA A 188 -2.78 6.54 12.99
C ALA A 188 -2.62 7.49 14.17
N VAL A 189 -3.49 8.49 14.28
CA VAL A 189 -3.68 9.21 15.55
C VAL A 189 -4.57 8.29 16.40
N PRO A 190 -4.10 7.78 17.56
CA PRO A 190 -4.97 7.06 18.46
C PRO A 190 -6.01 8.04 19.02
N GLU A 191 -7.28 7.85 18.65
CA GLU A 191 -8.40 8.56 19.28
C GLU A 191 -8.48 8.12 20.76
N PRO A 192 -8.46 9.04 21.72
CA PRO A 192 -8.70 8.69 23.11
C PRO A 192 -10.18 8.36 23.28
N ASP A 193 -10.49 7.15 23.74
CA ASP A 193 -11.86 6.72 24.04
C ASP A 193 -12.53 7.73 24.99
N ALA A 194 -13.60 8.36 24.51
CA ALA A 194 -14.45 9.22 25.30
C ALA A 194 -15.48 8.35 26.05
N GLU A 195 -15.43 8.35 27.39
CA GLU A 195 -16.59 8.52 28.29
C GLU A 195 -16.14 8.70 29.77
N GLY A 196 -16.60 9.78 30.43
CA GLY A 196 -17.01 9.71 31.84
C GLY A 196 -16.13 10.27 32.98
N GLY A 197 -16.01 11.60 33.07
CA GLY A 197 -16.08 12.43 34.31
C GLY A 197 -15.34 12.06 35.61
N GLY A 198 -14.41 12.94 36.04
CA GLY A 198 -13.97 13.03 37.44
C GLY A 198 -12.70 13.87 37.63
N ALA A 199 -12.79 14.96 38.40
CA ALA A 199 -11.75 15.95 38.63
C ALA A 199 -10.53 15.46 39.44
N GLY A 200 -9.35 16.04 39.16
CA GLY A 200 -8.21 16.05 40.10
C GLY A 200 -6.87 15.83 39.40
N GLY A 201 -6.04 16.87 39.33
CA GLY A 201 -4.76 16.83 38.60
C GLY A 201 -3.63 16.11 39.33
N ALA A 202 -2.69 15.58 38.55
CA ALA A 202 -1.24 15.57 38.77
C ALA A 202 -0.57 14.62 37.76
N ALA A 203 0.63 15.00 37.31
CA ALA A 203 1.60 14.22 36.55
C ALA A 203 1.18 13.79 35.14
N SER A 204 1.83 14.41 34.15
CA SER A 204 1.89 13.94 32.77
C SER A 204 2.70 12.64 32.74
N GLU A 205 2.03 11.52 32.97
CA GLU A 205 2.58 10.19 32.71
C GLU A 205 2.65 10.00 31.20
N VAL A 206 3.85 10.08 30.65
CA VAL A 206 4.17 9.59 29.32
C VAL A 206 3.98 8.07 29.39
N THR A 207 2.88 7.56 28.83
CA THR A 207 2.69 6.12 28.64
C THR A 207 3.82 5.61 27.74
N PRO A 208 4.56 4.56 28.12
CA PRO A 208 5.61 4.04 27.27
C PRO A 208 4.97 3.46 26.01
N GLU A 209 5.34 4.02 24.86
CA GLU A 209 4.97 3.46 23.57
C GLU A 209 5.55 2.04 23.50
N VAL A 210 4.66 1.05 23.34
CA VAL A 210 5.05 -0.35 23.19
C VAL A 210 5.65 -0.53 21.80
N GLU A 211 6.98 -0.51 21.72
CA GLU A 211 7.73 -0.67 20.47
C GLU A 211 8.03 -2.15 20.17
N ILE A 212 7.25 -2.77 19.29
CA ILE A 212 7.53 -4.13 18.78
C ILE A 212 8.96 -4.20 18.16
N ALA A 213 9.64 -5.35 18.20
CA ALA A 213 10.87 -5.51 17.43
C ALA A 213 10.51 -5.75 15.95
N GLY A 214 10.80 -4.78 15.07
CA GLY A 214 10.53 -4.84 13.63
C GLY A 214 11.48 -5.78 12.89
N ASP A 215 11.12 -7.06 12.79
CA ASP A 215 11.87 -8.08 12.07
C ASP A 215 11.26 -8.29 10.66
N LEU A 216 11.91 -7.71 9.64
CA LEU A 216 11.46 -7.77 8.25
C LEU A 216 11.54 -9.20 7.68
N ALA A 217 12.49 -10.02 8.14
CA ALA A 217 12.59 -11.42 7.74
C ALA A 217 11.43 -12.24 8.35
N ALA A 218 11.07 -11.96 9.60
CA ALA A 218 9.89 -12.58 10.21
C ALA A 218 8.59 -12.15 9.52
N LEU A 219 8.48 -10.88 9.09
CA LEU A 219 7.32 -10.40 8.33
C LEU A 219 7.19 -11.11 6.97
N SER A 220 8.29 -11.23 6.23
CA SER A 220 8.33 -11.94 4.94
C SER A 220 8.02 -13.43 5.11
N SER A 221 8.65 -14.11 6.08
CA SER A 221 8.37 -15.52 6.38
C SER A 221 6.92 -15.76 6.81
N ALA A 222 6.32 -14.83 7.56
CA ALA A 222 4.90 -14.91 7.93
C ALA A 222 3.98 -14.73 6.71
N ALA A 223 4.34 -13.84 5.77
CA ALA A 223 3.61 -13.69 4.51
C ALA A 223 3.62 -15.00 3.71
N GLU A 224 4.81 -15.59 3.53
CA GLU A 224 4.99 -16.85 2.79
C GLU A 224 4.18 -17.99 3.42
N SER A 225 4.26 -18.14 4.74
CA SER A 225 3.53 -19.19 5.46
C SER A 225 2.01 -19.05 5.29
N ALA A 226 1.48 -17.83 5.42
CA ALA A 226 0.04 -17.60 5.26
C ALA A 226 -0.42 -17.85 3.83
N LEU A 227 0.39 -17.48 2.84
CA LEU A 227 0.04 -17.63 1.43
C LEU A 227 0.12 -19.06 0.93
N ARG A 228 1.11 -19.83 1.38
CA ARG A 228 1.18 -21.28 1.09
C ARG A 228 -0.01 -22.01 1.70
N ALA A 229 -0.40 -21.66 2.93
CA ALA A 229 -1.58 -22.24 3.57
C ALA A 229 -2.87 -21.97 2.78
N ALA A 230 -3.02 -20.77 2.20
CA ALA A 230 -4.15 -20.43 1.32
C ALA A 230 -4.17 -21.28 0.03
N ALA A 231 -3.02 -21.48 -0.59
CA ALA A 231 -2.90 -22.29 -1.81
C ALA A 231 -3.26 -23.77 -1.57
N GLU A 232 -2.82 -24.34 -0.46
CA GLU A 232 -3.10 -25.73 -0.08
C GLU A 232 -4.59 -25.98 0.24
N GLN A 233 -5.29 -24.97 0.73
CA GLN A 233 -6.71 -25.05 1.08
C GLN A 233 -7.65 -24.93 -0.13
N GLY A 234 -7.12 -24.73 -1.35
CA GLY A 234 -7.92 -24.58 -2.56
C GLY A 234 -8.78 -23.31 -2.57
N THR A 235 -8.50 -22.34 -1.71
CA THR A 235 -9.19 -21.03 -1.65
C THR A 235 -8.74 -20.05 -2.73
N LEU A 236 -7.67 -20.40 -3.46
CA LEU A 236 -7.26 -19.73 -4.70
C LEU A 236 -7.65 -20.61 -5.89
N SER A 237 -8.86 -20.39 -6.41
CA SER A 237 -9.26 -20.97 -7.69
C SER A 237 -8.47 -20.31 -8.81
N ILE A 238 -7.40 -20.97 -9.25
CA ILE A 238 -6.76 -20.69 -10.53
C ILE A 238 -7.76 -21.13 -11.60
N GLU A 239 -8.42 -20.17 -12.23
CA GLU A 239 -9.08 -20.42 -13.51
C GLU A 239 -7.97 -20.56 -14.55
N VAL A 240 -7.46 -21.78 -14.71
CA VAL A 240 -6.57 -22.13 -15.80
C VAL A 240 -7.37 -21.94 -17.09
N PRO A 241 -7.02 -21.01 -17.98
CA PRO A 241 -7.67 -20.95 -19.28
C PRO A 241 -7.39 -22.27 -20.01
N ASP A 242 -8.46 -22.98 -20.35
CA ASP A 242 -8.43 -24.27 -21.05
C ASP A 242 -7.51 -24.19 -22.29
N PRO A 243 -6.36 -24.90 -22.31
CA PRO A 243 -5.47 -24.90 -23.46
C PRO A 243 -5.98 -25.95 -24.47
N GLY A 244 -7.17 -25.76 -25.05
CA GLY A 244 -7.62 -26.67 -26.11
C GLY A 244 -9.11 -26.76 -26.39
N GLY A 245 -9.80 -25.63 -26.55
CA GLY A 245 -11.16 -25.61 -27.13
C GLY A 245 -11.17 -24.93 -28.50
N SER A 246 -11.05 -25.70 -29.58
CA SER A 246 -11.23 -25.19 -30.95
C SER A 246 -12.56 -24.43 -31.10
N PRO A 247 -12.61 -23.28 -31.80
CA PRO A 247 -13.85 -22.54 -31.98
C PRO A 247 -14.80 -23.33 -32.88
N HIS A 248 -15.88 -23.83 -32.30
CA HIS A 248 -17.03 -24.35 -33.02
C HIS A 248 -17.81 -23.16 -33.58
N PRO A 249 -17.99 -22.99 -34.90
CA PRO A 249 -18.85 -21.94 -35.42
C PRO A 249 -20.32 -22.30 -35.17
N SER A 250 -21.05 -21.37 -34.55
CA SER A 250 -22.49 -21.43 -34.36
C SER A 250 -23.25 -21.59 -35.69
N PRO A 251 -24.31 -22.41 -35.75
CA PRO A 251 -25.15 -22.50 -36.94
C PRO A 251 -26.02 -21.23 -37.08
N PRO A 252 -26.35 -20.80 -38.31
CA PRO A 252 -27.23 -19.65 -38.54
C PRO A 252 -28.68 -19.98 -38.14
N PRO A 253 -29.46 -18.98 -37.69
CA PRO A 253 -30.86 -19.18 -37.33
C PRO A 253 -31.73 -19.42 -38.56
N GLN A 254 -32.53 -20.50 -38.52
CA GLN A 254 -33.62 -20.75 -39.45
C GLN A 254 -34.88 -20.05 -38.96
N GLY A 255 -35.46 -19.18 -39.78
CA GLY A 255 -36.81 -18.64 -39.64
C GLY A 255 -37.46 -18.48 -41.02
N GLY A 256 -38.55 -19.22 -41.28
CA GLY A 256 -39.39 -19.13 -42.48
C GLY A 256 -40.06 -17.75 -42.60
N ARG A 257 -40.12 -17.14 -43.78
CA ARG A 257 -41.13 -17.27 -44.86
C ARG A 257 -42.56 -16.89 -44.44
N GLU A 258 -43.02 -15.74 -44.94
CA GLU A 258 -44.36 -15.40 -45.47
C GLU A 258 -44.22 -14.05 -46.24
N ALA A 259 -44.22 -14.06 -47.59
CA ALA A 259 -45.33 -13.71 -48.51
C ALA A 259 -45.61 -12.18 -48.57
N GLN A 260 -45.13 -11.49 -49.62
CA GLN A 260 -45.85 -11.09 -50.86
C GLN A 260 -46.64 -9.76 -50.75
N GLU A 261 -46.16 -8.70 -51.44
CA GLU A 261 -46.85 -7.96 -52.52
C GLU A 261 -46.17 -6.59 -52.79
N SER A 262 -45.94 -6.29 -54.07
CA SER A 262 -45.49 -5.02 -54.68
C SER A 262 -46.72 -4.17 -55.10
N PRO A 263 -46.64 -3.06 -55.89
CA PRO A 263 -45.58 -2.07 -56.20
C PRO A 263 -46.13 -0.60 -56.14
N ASP A 264 -45.45 0.35 -56.81
CA ASP A 264 -45.86 1.73 -57.22
C ASP A 264 -45.68 2.84 -56.16
N ASP A 265 -45.16 4.05 -56.41
CA ASP A 265 -44.92 4.83 -57.64
C ASP A 265 -43.92 5.99 -57.36
N LEU A 266 -43.13 6.34 -58.39
CA LEU A 266 -42.67 7.67 -58.82
C LEU A 266 -41.94 8.62 -57.83
N ASP A 267 -40.67 8.96 -58.11
CA ASP A 267 -40.32 10.10 -58.99
C ASP A 267 -38.78 10.29 -59.05
N SER A 268 -38.28 10.79 -60.17
CA SER A 268 -36.89 11.18 -60.47
C SER A 268 -36.98 12.35 -61.46
N PRO A 269 -35.91 13.10 -61.80
CA PRO A 269 -34.66 13.47 -61.14
C PRO A 269 -34.51 15.02 -61.20
N ASP A 270 -33.35 15.56 -61.62
CA ASP A 270 -32.97 16.96 -61.92
C ASP A 270 -32.27 17.69 -60.75
N ASP A 271 -31.12 18.33 -60.87
CA ASP A 271 -30.13 18.61 -61.93
C ASP A 271 -28.79 18.88 -61.19
N GLU A 272 -27.63 18.45 -61.70
CA GLU A 272 -26.62 19.31 -62.38
C GLU A 272 -26.72 20.80 -61.94
N ASP A 273 -25.68 21.51 -61.52
CA ASP A 273 -24.39 21.63 -62.17
C ASP A 273 -23.52 22.64 -61.36
N ASP A 274 -22.24 22.64 -61.71
CA ASP A 274 -21.42 23.84 -61.90
C ASP A 274 -20.46 24.36 -60.82
N ALA A 275 -19.28 24.66 -61.38
CA ALA A 275 -18.24 25.59 -61.00
C ALA A 275 -17.23 25.18 -59.92
N GLY A 276 -16.11 24.63 -60.40
CA GLY A 276 -14.83 24.60 -59.71
C GLY A 276 -14.13 25.98 -59.61
N PRO A 277 -12.80 26.04 -59.85
CA PRO A 277 -11.83 26.36 -58.80
C PRO A 277 -11.13 27.72 -59.01
N THR A 278 -10.39 28.23 -58.01
CA THR A 278 -8.96 28.63 -58.11
C THR A 278 -8.45 29.47 -56.89
N PRO A 279 -7.10 29.57 -56.71
CA PRO A 279 -6.41 30.03 -55.50
C PRO A 279 -5.73 31.41 -55.63
N ARG A 280 -5.14 31.92 -54.52
CA ARG A 280 -3.84 32.64 -54.38
C ARG A 280 -3.84 33.57 -53.15
N GLU A 281 -2.89 33.38 -52.23
CA GLU A 281 -1.61 34.10 -52.06
C GLU A 281 -1.75 35.58 -51.65
N GLY A 282 -1.07 35.90 -50.55
CA GLY A 282 -0.84 37.22 -49.99
C GLY A 282 -0.01 37.12 -48.72
#